data_AF-A0A7L2JJZ6-F1
#
_entry.id   AF-A0A7L2JJZ6-F1
#
_cell.length_a   1.000
_cell.length_b   1.000
_cell.length_c   1.000
_cell.angle_alpha   90.00
_cell.angle_beta   90.00
_cell.angle_gamma   90.00
#
_symmetry.space_group_name_H-M   'P 1'
#
loop_
_entity.id
_entity.type
_entity.pdbx_description
1 polymer ?
#
loop_
_entity_poly.entity_id
_entity_poly.type
_entity_poly.pdbx_seq_one_letter_code
_entity_poly.pdbx_strand_id
1 'polypeptide(L)'
;VELLRTLLSRTLGLVGDKPEPVLDELSLQGVSRFLKSDRCKNVVCMVGAGISTSAGIPDFRSPGTGLYSNLQSYDLPYPEAIFEIGFFKKHPEPFFALARELYPGQFKPTICHYFMRLLQDKGLLLRCYTQNIDTLERVAGLDPELLVEAHGTFFTSHCLRPSCRQRYGLAWMRERIFSSLVPKCEKCQGLVKPDIVFFGESLPSRFFALLESVSGVWGTLNPTPSLNLGWGGPTEVTLGLLYLRRDVAWLGDCDSGCLALAELLGWKEELEELVQREHAAIDAKGRDTDGGDPQKHWVDEDKDGGNPRKSLRDKAKAQRDPKESL
;
A
#
# COMPACT_ATOMS: atom_id res chain seq x y z
N VAL A 1 9.63 -29.56 -11.44
CA VAL A 1 9.26 -30.19 -12.73
C VAL A 1 7.79 -30.60 -12.75
N GLU A 2 7.28 -31.28 -11.73
CA GLU A 2 5.85 -31.65 -11.60
C GLU A 2 4.90 -30.46 -11.58
N LEU A 3 5.18 -29.43 -10.76
CA LEU A 3 4.37 -28.20 -10.72
C LEU A 3 4.24 -27.52 -12.09
N LEU A 4 5.35 -27.46 -12.83
CA LEU A 4 5.38 -26.87 -14.18
C LEU A 4 4.56 -27.72 -15.17
N ARG A 5 4.61 -29.04 -15.03
CA ARG A 5 3.87 -29.99 -15.86
C ARG A 5 2.37 -29.92 -15.58
N THR A 6 1.97 -29.80 -14.31
CA THR A 6 0.56 -29.62 -13.91
C THR A 6 0.01 -28.27 -14.35
N LEU A 7 0.80 -27.19 -14.24
CA LEU A 7 0.45 -25.87 -14.76
C LEU A 7 0.28 -25.91 -16.28
N LEU A 8 1.25 -26.45 -17.02
CA LEU A 8 1.17 -26.59 -18.48
C LEU A 8 -0.01 -27.45 -18.92
N SER A 9 -0.26 -28.58 -18.27
CA SER A 9 -1.40 -29.46 -18.58
C SER A 9 -2.75 -28.79 -18.32
N ARG A 10 -2.86 -27.90 -17.31
CA ARG A 10 -4.07 -27.11 -17.04
C ARG A 10 -4.22 -25.93 -18.00
N THR A 11 -3.14 -25.21 -18.29
CA THR A 11 -3.13 -24.08 -19.23
C THR A 11 -3.44 -24.54 -20.67
N LEU A 12 -3.00 -25.73 -21.06
CA LEU A 12 -3.26 -26.34 -22.37
C LEU A 12 -4.59 -27.09 -22.45
N GLY A 13 -5.40 -27.12 -21.38
CA GLY A 13 -6.71 -27.78 -21.38
C GLY A 13 -6.67 -29.31 -21.54
N LEU A 14 -5.54 -29.95 -21.19
CA LEU A 14 -5.33 -31.39 -21.36
C LEU A 14 -5.89 -32.24 -20.21
N VAL A 15 -6.46 -31.61 -19.18
CA VAL A 15 -7.14 -32.26 -18.05
C VAL A 15 -8.62 -31.84 -18.06
N GLY A 16 -9.52 -32.82 -18.12
CA GLY A 16 -10.93 -32.68 -18.47
C GLY A 16 -11.88 -32.05 -17.44
N ASP A 17 -11.40 -31.56 -16.30
CA ASP A 17 -12.26 -30.83 -15.36
C ASP A 17 -12.12 -29.32 -15.58
N LYS A 18 -13.18 -28.71 -16.13
CA LYS A 18 -13.31 -27.25 -16.14
C LYS A 18 -13.41 -26.79 -14.67
N PRO A 19 -12.49 -25.96 -14.17
CA PRO A 19 -12.58 -25.45 -12.80
C PRO A 19 -13.90 -24.66 -12.63
N GLU A 20 -14.58 -24.89 -11.52
CA GLU A 20 -15.82 -24.18 -11.19
C GLU A 20 -15.58 -22.67 -11.14
N PRO A 21 -16.53 -21.86 -11.64
CA PRO A 21 -16.43 -20.41 -11.57
C PRO A 21 -16.44 -19.96 -10.10
N VAL A 22 -15.48 -19.11 -9.73
CA VAL A 22 -15.35 -18.60 -8.36
C VAL A 22 -16.48 -17.61 -8.05
N LEU A 23 -16.78 -16.74 -9.02
CA LEU A 23 -17.86 -15.77 -8.99
C LEU A 23 -19.09 -16.35 -9.69
N ASP A 24 -20.27 -16.05 -9.17
CA ASP A 24 -21.54 -16.39 -9.80
C ASP A 24 -21.86 -15.47 -11.00
N GLU A 25 -21.39 -14.22 -10.96
CA GLU A 25 -21.39 -13.28 -12.09
C GLU A 25 -20.11 -12.43 -12.11
N LEU A 26 -19.71 -12.00 -13.32
CA LEU A 26 -18.54 -11.13 -13.52
C LEU A 26 -18.91 -9.65 -13.38
N SER A 27 -19.32 -9.27 -12.18
CA SER A 27 -19.70 -7.89 -11.83
C SER A 27 -19.25 -7.53 -10.41
N LEU A 28 -19.36 -6.25 -10.06
CA LEU A 28 -19.08 -5.80 -8.69
C LEU A 28 -20.05 -6.45 -7.67
N GLN A 29 -21.27 -6.76 -8.10
CA GLN A 29 -22.27 -7.48 -7.30
C GLN A 29 -21.87 -8.96 -7.10
N GLY A 30 -21.32 -9.63 -8.11
CA GLY A 30 -20.75 -10.97 -7.95
C GLY A 30 -19.57 -11.00 -6.99
N VAL A 31 -18.69 -10.00 -7.09
CA VAL A 31 -17.57 -9.82 -6.15
C VAL A 31 -18.08 -9.59 -4.73
N SER A 32 -19.07 -8.73 -4.53
CA SER A 32 -19.60 -8.44 -3.19
C SER A 32 -20.23 -9.67 -2.54
N ARG A 33 -20.97 -10.49 -3.30
CA ARG A 33 -21.52 -11.77 -2.80
C ARG A 33 -20.41 -12.76 -2.46
N PHE A 34 -19.34 -12.80 -3.26
CA PHE A 34 -18.19 -13.65 -2.95
C PHE A 34 -17.48 -13.20 -1.66
N LEU A 35 -17.24 -11.90 -1.47
CA LEU A 35 -16.64 -11.32 -0.26
C LEU A 35 -17.49 -11.59 0.99
N LYS A 36 -18.82 -11.62 0.87
CA LYS A 36 -19.74 -11.98 1.97
C LYS A 36 -19.81 -13.47 2.26
N SER A 37 -19.34 -14.32 1.35
CA SER A 37 -19.44 -15.78 1.50
C SER A 37 -18.33 -16.33 2.39
N ASP A 38 -18.59 -17.46 3.06
CA ASP A 38 -17.59 -18.18 3.88
C ASP A 38 -16.38 -18.70 3.09
N ARG A 39 -16.43 -18.63 1.75
CA ARG A 39 -15.32 -19.00 0.87
C ARG A 39 -14.23 -17.94 0.81
N CYS A 40 -14.56 -16.67 1.05
CA CYS A 40 -13.59 -15.58 1.01
C CYS A 40 -13.10 -15.25 2.42
N LYS A 41 -11.84 -15.61 2.71
CA LYS A 41 -11.22 -15.37 4.04
C LYS A 41 -9.97 -14.52 4.00
N ASN A 42 -9.37 -14.34 2.82
CA ASN A 42 -8.07 -13.72 2.65
C ASN A 42 -8.09 -12.87 1.38
N VAL A 43 -8.13 -11.56 1.56
CA VAL A 43 -8.07 -10.55 0.50
C VAL A 43 -6.65 -10.03 0.41
N VAL A 44 -6.09 -10.00 -0.79
CA VAL A 44 -4.82 -9.31 -1.05
C VAL A 44 -5.13 -8.04 -1.85
N CYS A 45 -4.74 -6.89 -1.33
CA CYS A 45 -4.80 -5.63 -2.06
C CYS A 45 -3.47 -5.39 -2.76
N MET A 46 -3.50 -5.03 -4.05
CA MET A 46 -2.32 -4.59 -4.80
C MET A 46 -2.59 -3.18 -5.30
N VAL A 47 -1.86 -2.20 -4.78
CA VAL A 47 -2.17 -0.79 -4.97
C VAL A 47 -1.00 0.00 -5.54
N GLY A 48 -1.32 1.07 -6.26
CA GLY A 48 -0.37 2.00 -6.84
C GLY A 48 -0.85 3.44 -6.76
N ALA A 49 -0.19 4.34 -7.50
CA ALA A 49 -0.36 5.79 -7.30
C ALA A 49 -1.80 6.29 -7.47
N GLY A 50 -2.61 5.59 -8.27
CA GLY A 50 -4.01 5.94 -8.51
C GLY A 50 -4.91 5.96 -7.26
N ILE A 51 -4.51 5.30 -6.16
CA ILE A 51 -5.27 5.38 -4.90
C ILE A 51 -4.98 6.65 -4.09
N SER A 52 -3.92 7.39 -4.44
CA SER A 52 -3.45 8.59 -3.74
C SER A 52 -3.71 9.89 -4.52
N THR A 53 -4.19 9.81 -5.77
CA THR A 53 -4.43 10.98 -6.62
C THR A 53 -5.49 11.92 -6.03
N SER A 54 -6.57 11.37 -5.46
CA SER A 54 -7.61 12.17 -4.78
C SER A 54 -7.14 12.77 -3.45
N ALA A 55 -6.00 12.32 -2.89
CA ALA A 55 -5.35 12.97 -1.76
C ALA A 55 -4.55 14.22 -2.17
N GLY A 56 -4.42 14.51 -3.47
CA GLY A 56 -3.59 15.60 -3.99
C GLY A 56 -2.15 15.20 -4.29
N ILE A 57 -1.82 13.90 -4.21
CA ILE A 57 -0.50 13.39 -4.59
C ILE A 57 -0.56 13.02 -6.08
N PRO A 58 0.15 13.74 -6.97
CA PRO A 58 0.13 13.41 -8.38
C PRO A 58 0.73 12.02 -8.60
N ASP A 59 0.14 11.25 -9.52
CA ASP A 59 0.83 10.06 -9.99
C ASP A 59 2.10 10.46 -10.79
N PHE A 60 2.92 9.48 -11.14
CA PHE A 60 4.16 9.77 -11.85
C PHE A 60 3.95 10.10 -13.34
N ARG A 61 2.95 9.51 -14.00
CA ARG A 61 2.94 9.29 -15.46
C ARG A 61 1.83 10.02 -16.22
N SER A 62 0.84 10.57 -15.54
CA SER A 62 -0.31 11.25 -16.16
C SER A 62 0.15 12.44 -17.00
N PRO A 63 -0.27 12.53 -18.27
CA PRO A 63 0.05 13.68 -19.10
C PRO A 63 -0.50 14.98 -18.49
N GLY A 64 0.35 15.99 -18.33
CA GLY A 64 -0.04 17.34 -17.88
C GLY A 64 -0.24 17.51 -16.37
N THR A 65 -0.58 16.44 -15.63
CA THR A 65 -0.77 16.49 -14.16
C THR A 65 0.20 15.62 -13.38
N GLY A 66 0.79 14.61 -14.03
CA GLY A 66 1.72 13.68 -13.40
C GLY A 66 3.07 14.33 -13.12
N LEU A 67 3.77 13.79 -12.13
CA LEU A 67 5.02 14.32 -11.59
C LEU A 67 6.04 14.61 -12.70
N TYR A 68 6.24 13.67 -13.64
CA TYR A 68 7.17 13.82 -14.74
C TYR A 68 6.89 15.01 -15.67
N SER A 69 5.63 15.45 -15.77
CA SER A 69 5.27 16.63 -16.57
C SER A 69 5.75 17.94 -15.93
N ASN A 70 5.99 17.94 -14.61
CA ASN A 70 6.31 19.10 -13.81
C ASN A 70 7.79 19.18 -13.39
N LEU A 71 8.64 18.23 -13.82
CA LEU A 71 10.06 18.18 -13.43
C LEU A 71 10.99 19.07 -14.28
N GLN A 72 10.45 19.91 -15.16
CA GLN A 72 11.24 20.71 -16.11
C GLN A 72 12.21 21.68 -15.41
N SER A 73 11.92 22.05 -14.15
CA SER A 73 12.77 22.92 -13.33
C SER A 73 14.05 22.27 -12.80
N TYR A 74 14.16 20.93 -12.88
CA TYR A 74 15.25 20.17 -12.25
C TYR A 74 16.44 19.85 -13.17
N ASP A 75 16.45 20.36 -14.41
CA ASP A 75 17.49 20.15 -15.42
C ASP A 75 17.91 18.67 -15.56
N LEU A 76 16.90 17.80 -15.63
CA LEU A 76 17.09 16.35 -15.72
C LEU A 76 17.37 15.92 -17.17
N PRO A 77 18.22 14.90 -17.40
CA PRO A 77 18.44 14.36 -18.74
C PRO A 77 17.17 13.73 -19.32
N TYR A 78 16.32 13.17 -18.45
CA TYR A 78 14.98 12.66 -18.72
C TYR A 78 14.25 12.54 -17.36
N PRO A 79 12.90 12.57 -17.32
CA PRO A 79 12.14 12.67 -16.07
C PRO A 79 12.41 11.56 -15.05
N GLU A 80 12.61 10.32 -15.50
CA GLU A 80 12.84 9.15 -14.65
C GLU A 80 14.20 9.18 -13.93
N ALA A 81 15.16 9.97 -14.42
CA ALA A 81 16.52 10.03 -13.88
C ALA A 81 16.54 10.42 -12.39
N ILE A 82 15.59 11.24 -11.93
CA ILE A 82 15.46 11.64 -10.52
C ILE A 82 15.27 10.45 -9.56
N PHE A 83 14.73 9.34 -10.07
CA PHE A 83 14.48 8.10 -9.32
C PHE A 83 15.49 6.99 -9.65
N GLU A 84 16.57 7.28 -10.39
CA GLU A 84 17.64 6.31 -10.65
C GLU A 84 18.74 6.39 -9.60
N ILE A 85 19.16 5.24 -9.06
CA ILE A 85 20.18 5.21 -7.98
C ILE A 85 21.54 5.74 -8.44
N GLY A 86 21.86 5.55 -9.73
CA GLY A 86 23.10 6.03 -10.32
C GLY A 86 23.15 7.55 -10.41
N PHE A 87 22.03 8.17 -10.82
CA PHE A 87 21.88 9.62 -10.89
C PHE A 87 21.86 10.24 -9.50
N PHE A 88 21.03 9.71 -8.60
CA PHE A 88 20.88 10.21 -7.22
C PHE A 88 22.19 10.28 -6.43
N LYS A 89 23.07 9.29 -6.59
CA LYS A 89 24.38 9.28 -5.92
C LYS A 89 25.29 10.44 -6.35
N LYS A 90 25.09 10.98 -7.57
CA LYS A 90 25.86 12.08 -8.15
C LYS A 90 25.16 13.43 -7.95
N HIS A 91 23.84 13.46 -8.14
CA HIS A 91 22.99 14.64 -8.10
C HIS A 91 21.78 14.35 -7.20
N PRO A 92 21.95 14.31 -5.86
CA PRO A 92 20.85 14.05 -4.94
C PRO A 92 19.88 15.24 -4.77
N GLU A 93 20.29 16.45 -5.15
CA GLU A 93 19.59 17.70 -4.90
C GLU A 93 18.18 17.74 -5.51
N PRO A 94 17.97 17.34 -6.80
CA PRO A 94 16.64 17.32 -7.39
C PRO A 94 15.65 16.46 -6.63
N PHE A 95 16.06 15.26 -6.22
CA PHE A 95 15.21 14.36 -5.45
C PHE A 95 14.81 14.97 -4.10
N PHE A 96 15.74 15.62 -3.38
CA PHE A 96 15.40 16.20 -2.07
C PHE A 96 14.57 17.47 -2.18
N ALA A 97 14.75 18.26 -3.25
CA ALA A 97 13.88 19.38 -3.55
C ALA A 97 12.45 18.91 -3.84
N LEU A 98 12.31 17.86 -4.66
CA LEU A 98 11.03 17.21 -4.94
C LEU A 98 10.40 16.59 -3.68
N ALA A 99 11.19 15.88 -2.87
CA ALA A 99 10.71 15.24 -1.64
C ALA A 99 10.19 16.26 -0.62
N ARG A 100 10.70 17.49 -0.64
CA ARG A 100 10.18 18.60 0.18
C ARG A 100 8.79 19.04 -0.27
N GLU A 101 8.53 19.06 -1.58
CA GLU A 101 7.23 19.43 -2.16
C GLU A 101 6.16 18.36 -1.89
N LEU A 102 6.58 17.09 -1.75
CA LEU A 102 5.69 15.94 -1.58
C LEU A 102 5.72 15.34 -0.16
N TYR A 103 6.20 16.08 0.84
CA TYR A 103 6.54 15.48 2.13
C TYR A 103 5.31 14.93 2.88
N PRO A 104 5.39 13.71 3.48
CA PRO A 104 4.30 13.10 4.26
C PRO A 104 3.78 13.99 5.40
N GLY A 105 2.46 13.98 5.62
CA GLY A 105 1.77 14.78 6.65
C GLY A 105 1.05 16.02 6.10
N GLN A 106 1.24 16.35 4.82
CA GLN A 106 0.40 17.33 4.12
C GLN A 106 -0.87 16.73 3.53
N PHE A 107 -0.94 15.40 3.44
CA PHE A 107 -1.98 14.68 2.71
C PHE A 107 -2.75 13.76 3.65
N LYS A 108 -4.06 13.63 3.39
CA LYS A 108 -4.94 12.72 4.12
C LYS A 108 -5.15 11.45 3.29
N PRO A 109 -5.19 10.26 3.91
CA PRO A 109 -5.55 9.05 3.20
C PRO A 109 -6.93 9.16 2.54
N THR A 110 -7.07 8.52 1.39
CA THR A 110 -8.30 8.54 0.58
C THR A 110 -9.33 7.53 1.06
N ILE A 111 -10.53 7.53 0.47
CA ILE A 111 -11.57 6.54 0.79
C ILE A 111 -11.06 5.13 0.47
N CYS A 112 -10.29 4.97 -0.61
CA CYS A 112 -9.65 3.72 -0.98
C CYS A 112 -8.73 3.17 0.13
N HIS A 113 -7.95 4.05 0.79
CA HIS A 113 -7.10 3.65 1.91
C HIS A 113 -7.92 3.16 3.11
N TYR A 114 -8.99 3.89 3.46
CA TYR A 114 -9.87 3.50 4.56
C TYR A 114 -10.72 2.25 4.25
N PHE A 115 -11.02 1.98 2.98
CA PHE A 115 -11.63 0.72 2.59
C PHE A 115 -10.70 -0.48 2.89
N MET A 116 -9.40 -0.35 2.62
CA MET A 116 -8.41 -1.36 3.02
C MET A 116 -8.33 -1.49 4.55
N ARG A 117 -8.46 -0.38 5.28
CA ARG A 117 -8.56 -0.41 6.74
C ARG A 117 -9.79 -1.18 7.23
N LEU A 118 -10.95 -1.02 6.59
CA LEU A 118 -12.13 -1.83 6.92
C LEU A 118 -11.93 -3.31 6.61
N LEU A 119 -11.24 -3.67 5.51
CA LEU A 119 -10.88 -5.07 5.24
C LEU A 119 -10.02 -5.66 6.36
N GLN A 120 -9.08 -4.88 6.91
CA GLN A 120 -8.28 -5.28 8.07
C GLN A 120 -9.15 -5.45 9.31
N ASP A 121 -9.96 -4.44 9.65
CA ASP A 121 -10.77 -4.44 10.87
C ASP A 121 -11.83 -5.57 10.86
N LYS A 122 -12.28 -5.98 9.67
CA LYS A 122 -13.19 -7.11 9.46
C LYS A 122 -12.46 -8.47 9.33
N GLY A 123 -11.14 -8.50 9.49
CA GLY A 123 -10.33 -9.72 9.48
C GLY A 123 -10.23 -10.40 8.11
N LEU A 124 -10.46 -9.66 7.02
CA LEU A 124 -10.41 -10.15 5.66
C LEU A 124 -9.07 -9.86 4.97
N LEU A 125 -8.38 -8.77 5.36
CA LEU A 125 -7.12 -8.38 4.72
C LEU A 125 -5.99 -9.33 5.12
N LEU A 126 -5.47 -10.08 4.14
CA LEU A 126 -4.27 -10.90 4.31
C LEU A 126 -3.00 -10.07 4.10
N ARG A 127 -3.01 -9.19 3.08
CA ARG A 127 -1.87 -8.33 2.75
C ARG A 127 -2.29 -7.16 1.87
N CYS A 128 -1.63 -6.03 2.05
CA CYS A 128 -1.60 -4.95 1.08
C CYS A 128 -0.18 -4.81 0.52
N TYR A 129 -0.03 -5.01 -0.79
CA TYR A 129 1.18 -4.72 -1.54
C TYR A 129 1.01 -3.36 -2.19
N THR A 130 1.83 -2.39 -1.77
CA THR A 130 1.78 -1.02 -2.31
C THR A 130 3.04 -0.70 -3.09
N GLN A 131 2.86 -0.06 -4.24
CA GLN A 131 3.93 0.60 -4.99
C GLN A 131 4.18 2.03 -4.50
N ASN A 132 3.29 2.56 -3.66
CA ASN A 132 3.37 3.93 -3.18
C ASN A 132 4.45 4.04 -2.10
N ILE A 133 4.98 5.25 -2.01
CA ILE A 133 5.97 5.64 -1.00
C ILE A 133 5.42 6.74 -0.08
N ASP A 134 4.19 7.21 -0.31
CA ASP A 134 3.56 8.32 0.41
C ASP A 134 3.19 8.00 1.87
N THR A 135 3.21 6.72 2.26
CA THR A 135 2.90 6.18 3.60
C THR A 135 1.44 6.33 4.03
N LEU A 136 0.53 6.70 3.13
CA LEU A 136 -0.89 6.92 3.47
C LEU A 136 -1.58 5.65 3.97
N GLU A 137 -1.10 4.45 3.60
CA GLU A 137 -1.59 3.19 4.15
C GLU A 137 -1.32 3.08 5.67
N ARG A 138 -0.15 3.54 6.12
CA ARG A 138 0.19 3.58 7.55
C ARG A 138 -0.64 4.65 8.27
N VAL A 139 -0.82 5.81 7.64
CA VAL A 139 -1.64 6.90 8.20
C VAL A 139 -3.11 6.49 8.33
N ALA A 140 -3.64 5.68 7.39
CA ALA A 140 -4.97 5.07 7.50
C ALA A 140 -5.07 3.98 8.59
N GLY A 141 -3.93 3.61 9.18
CA GLY A 141 -3.83 2.65 10.28
C GLY A 141 -3.78 1.19 9.84
N LEU A 142 -3.25 0.90 8.64
CA LEU A 142 -2.90 -0.48 8.30
C LEU A 142 -1.73 -0.95 9.15
N ASP A 143 -1.87 -2.15 9.71
CA ASP A 143 -0.85 -2.82 10.51
C ASP A 143 0.41 -3.04 9.64
N PRO A 144 1.62 -2.63 10.08
CA PRO A 144 2.86 -2.90 9.39
C PRO A 144 3.08 -4.39 9.06
N GLU A 145 2.52 -5.30 9.86
CA GLU A 145 2.52 -6.73 9.56
C GLU A 145 1.76 -7.07 8.28
N LEU A 146 0.69 -6.34 7.94
CA LEU A 146 -0.12 -6.55 6.74
C LEU A 146 0.40 -5.78 5.52
N LEU A 147 1.35 -4.86 5.70
CA LEU A 147 1.93 -4.07 4.63
C LEU A 147 3.16 -4.72 3.99
N VAL A 148 3.23 -4.58 2.66
CA VAL A 148 4.41 -4.78 1.83
C VAL A 148 4.60 -3.55 0.97
N GLU A 149 5.45 -2.65 1.43
CA GLU A 149 5.90 -1.46 0.71
C GLU A 149 6.91 -1.91 -0.36
N ALA A 150 6.41 -2.30 -1.54
CA ALA A 150 7.22 -2.92 -2.60
C ALA A 150 8.32 -1.98 -3.08
N HIS A 151 8.02 -0.68 -3.18
CA HIS A 151 8.99 0.36 -3.54
C HIS A 151 9.58 1.05 -2.30
N GLY A 152 9.55 0.40 -1.15
CA GLY A 152 10.15 0.91 0.07
C GLY A 152 9.36 2.07 0.69
N THR A 153 9.99 2.81 1.61
CA THR A 153 9.28 3.75 2.48
C THR A 153 10.10 4.99 2.81
N PHE A 154 9.43 6.13 3.02
CA PHE A 154 10.04 7.33 3.61
C PHE A 154 10.18 7.23 5.14
N PHE A 155 9.52 6.26 5.78
CA PHE A 155 9.48 6.14 7.23
C PHE A 155 10.86 5.94 7.86
N THR A 156 11.77 5.29 7.14
CA THR A 156 13.14 5.05 7.56
C THR A 156 14.13 5.46 6.47
N SER A 157 15.37 5.70 6.87
CA SER A 157 16.45 6.11 5.97
C SER A 157 17.77 5.49 6.42
N HIS A 158 18.66 5.18 5.47
CA HIS A 158 19.97 4.64 5.78
C HIS A 158 21.09 5.39 5.07
N CYS A 159 22.25 5.47 5.76
CA CYS A 159 23.49 5.86 5.11
C CYS A 159 23.81 4.86 3.97
N LEU A 160 24.14 5.38 2.79
CA LEU A 160 24.49 4.57 1.62
C LEU A 160 25.86 3.90 1.73
N ARG A 161 26.73 4.33 2.65
CA ARG A 161 28.04 3.72 2.84
C ARG A 161 27.87 2.29 3.39
N PRO A 162 28.31 1.23 2.67
CA PRO A 162 28.08 -0.15 3.08
C PRO A 162 28.68 -0.52 4.44
N SER A 163 29.82 0.06 4.80
CA SER A 163 30.46 -0.14 6.10
C SER A 163 29.81 0.61 7.26
N CYS A 164 28.81 1.47 7.00
CA CYS A 164 28.15 2.28 8.02
C CYS A 164 26.69 1.89 8.19
N ARG A 165 25.87 2.03 7.14
CA ARG A 165 24.43 1.74 7.16
C ARG A 165 23.69 2.28 8.40
N GLN A 166 24.11 3.42 8.94
CA GLN A 166 23.41 4.05 10.06
C GLN A 166 21.97 4.36 9.66
N ARG A 167 21.02 3.90 10.49
CA ARG A 167 19.59 4.17 10.36
C ARG A 167 19.23 5.53 10.93
N TYR A 168 18.32 6.22 10.27
CA TYR A 168 17.67 7.47 10.68
C TYR A 168 16.15 7.32 10.52
N GLY A 169 15.39 7.91 11.44
CA GLY A 169 13.93 7.93 11.40
C GLY A 169 13.36 9.07 10.55
N LEU A 170 12.05 9.05 10.34
CA LEU A 170 11.31 10.05 9.57
C LEU A 170 11.55 11.48 10.05
N ALA A 171 11.51 11.72 11.37
CA ALA A 171 11.69 13.06 11.94
C ALA A 171 13.05 13.68 11.59
N TRP A 172 14.12 12.87 11.66
CA TRP A 172 15.47 13.31 11.27
C TRP A 172 15.53 13.64 9.78
N MET A 173 14.96 12.78 8.93
CA MET A 173 14.95 13.00 7.49
C MET A 173 14.14 14.26 7.11
N ARG A 174 13.02 14.50 7.80
CA ARG A 174 12.19 15.70 7.66
C ARG A 174 13.00 16.95 7.92
N GLU A 175 13.66 17.03 9.07
CA GLU A 175 14.47 18.19 9.45
C GLU A 175 15.51 18.52 8.36
N ARG A 176 16.22 17.50 7.85
CA ARG A 176 17.22 17.70 6.80
C ARG A 176 16.60 18.20 5.50
N ILE A 177 15.52 17.59 5.03
CA ILE A 177 14.83 17.99 3.79
C ILE A 177 14.29 19.44 3.88
N PHE A 178 13.65 19.80 4.99
CA PHE A 178 13.09 21.15 5.17
C PHE A 178 14.16 22.22 5.43
N SER A 179 15.33 21.86 5.97
CA SER A 179 16.49 22.75 6.06
C SER A 179 17.22 22.98 4.72
N SER A 180 16.73 22.38 3.61
CA SER A 180 17.38 22.42 2.29
C SER A 180 18.81 21.88 2.28
N LEU A 181 19.14 20.98 3.22
CA LEU A 181 20.43 20.32 3.30
C LEU A 181 20.32 18.92 2.69
N VAL A 182 21.27 18.57 1.82
CA VAL A 182 21.44 17.18 1.38
C VAL A 182 21.77 16.33 2.62
N PRO A 183 20.94 15.33 2.99
CA PRO A 183 21.14 14.55 4.20
C PRO A 183 22.48 13.80 4.20
N LYS A 184 23.34 14.12 5.16
CA LYS A 184 24.64 13.44 5.39
C LYS A 184 24.63 12.70 6.72
N CYS A 185 25.29 11.55 6.73
CA CYS A 185 25.38 10.70 7.89
C CYS A 185 26.29 11.33 8.95
N GLU A 186 25.78 11.46 10.17
CA GLU A 186 26.49 12.08 11.30
C GLU A 186 27.78 11.34 11.67
N LYS A 187 27.84 10.02 11.41
CA LYS A 187 29.01 9.19 11.71
C LYS A 187 30.12 9.22 10.66
N CYS A 188 29.77 9.31 9.38
CA CYS A 188 30.72 9.06 8.29
C CYS A 188 30.66 10.05 7.13
N GLN A 189 29.77 11.04 7.22
CA GLN A 189 29.49 12.07 6.21
C GLN A 189 29.04 11.53 4.84
N GLY A 190 28.72 10.22 4.76
CA GLY A 190 28.13 9.61 3.57
C GLY A 190 26.70 10.08 3.34
N LEU A 191 26.25 10.05 2.08
CA LEU A 191 24.87 10.38 1.72
C LEU A 191 23.89 9.44 2.43
N VAL A 192 22.82 10.01 3.00
CA VAL A 192 21.70 9.26 3.59
C VAL A 192 20.55 9.30 2.60
N LYS A 193 19.94 8.14 2.34
CA LYS A 193 18.80 8.00 1.44
C LYS A 193 17.60 7.45 2.22
N PRO A 194 16.38 7.95 1.96
CA PRO A 194 15.17 7.24 2.38
C PRO A 194 15.16 5.80 1.85
N ASP A 195 14.53 4.89 2.59
CA ASP A 195 14.47 3.46 2.26
C ASP A 195 13.43 3.14 1.17
N ILE A 196 13.25 4.06 0.24
CA ILE A 196 12.53 3.90 -1.02
C ILE A 196 13.40 3.13 -2.02
N VAL A 197 12.81 2.46 -3.00
CA VAL A 197 13.53 1.68 -4.01
C VAL A 197 13.68 2.53 -5.27
N PHE A 198 14.91 2.86 -5.62
CA PHE A 198 15.20 3.57 -6.87
C PHE A 198 15.33 2.58 -8.03
N PHE A 199 15.14 3.07 -9.26
CA PHE A 199 15.49 2.30 -10.45
C PHE A 199 16.96 1.89 -10.37
N GLY A 200 17.22 0.60 -10.60
CA GLY A 200 18.54 -0.02 -10.41
C GLY A 200 18.78 -0.63 -9.03
N GLU A 201 17.85 -0.52 -8.08
CA GLU A 201 17.89 -1.21 -6.79
C GLU A 201 17.00 -2.47 -6.78
N SER A 202 17.31 -3.43 -5.91
CA SER A 202 16.45 -4.60 -5.68
C SER A 202 15.27 -4.24 -4.77
N LEU A 203 14.11 -4.84 -5.02
CA LEU A 203 12.96 -4.76 -4.11
C LEU A 203 13.32 -5.34 -2.72
N PRO A 204 12.63 -4.94 -1.64
CA PRO A 204 12.92 -5.42 -0.30
C PRO A 204 12.73 -6.94 -0.20
N SER A 205 13.58 -7.64 0.58
CA SER A 205 13.48 -9.10 0.75
C SER A 205 12.10 -9.57 1.24
N ARG A 206 11.42 -8.73 2.04
CA ARG A 206 10.05 -8.96 2.51
C ARG A 206 9.06 -9.13 1.36
N PHE A 207 9.24 -8.40 0.26
CA PHE A 207 8.40 -8.55 -0.94
C PHE A 207 8.45 -9.98 -1.45
N PHE A 208 9.65 -10.51 -1.70
CA PHE A 208 9.84 -11.87 -2.22
C PHE A 208 9.40 -12.95 -1.22
N ALA A 209 9.79 -12.81 0.06
CA ALA A 209 9.45 -13.78 1.09
C ALA A 209 7.93 -13.95 1.26
N LEU A 210 7.18 -12.86 1.18
CA LEU A 210 5.73 -12.91 1.29
C LEU A 210 5.07 -13.27 -0.04
N LEU A 211 5.63 -12.85 -1.18
CA LEU A 211 5.12 -13.22 -2.49
C LEU A 211 5.12 -14.73 -2.70
N GLU A 212 6.10 -15.48 -2.18
CA GLU A 212 6.10 -16.95 -2.21
C GLU A 212 4.95 -17.56 -1.41
N SER A 213 4.65 -16.98 -0.23
CA SER A 213 3.53 -17.42 0.60
C SER A 213 2.17 -17.17 -0.05
N VAL A 214 2.06 -16.10 -0.84
CA VAL A 214 0.88 -15.85 -1.68
C VAL A 214 0.95 -16.77 -2.91
N SER A 215 2.11 -17.00 -3.52
CA SER A 215 2.29 -17.87 -4.70
C SER A 215 1.98 -19.34 -4.44
N GLY A 216 2.18 -19.83 -3.22
CA GLY A 216 1.65 -21.13 -2.76
C GLY A 216 0.12 -21.19 -2.77
N VAL A 217 -0.55 -20.05 -2.60
CA VAL A 217 -2.00 -19.86 -2.78
C VAL A 217 -2.36 -19.63 -4.25
N TRP A 218 -1.46 -19.06 -5.08
CA TRP A 218 -1.62 -19.00 -6.55
C TRP A 218 -1.46 -20.38 -7.22
N GLY A 219 -0.64 -21.28 -6.66
CA GLY A 219 -0.27 -22.57 -7.26
C GLY A 219 -0.95 -23.80 -6.65
N THR A 220 -1.40 -23.75 -5.40
CA THR A 220 -1.97 -24.89 -4.68
C THR A 220 -3.13 -24.46 -3.78
N LEU A 221 -4.35 -24.70 -4.29
CA LEU A 221 -5.62 -24.77 -3.56
C LEU A 221 -6.18 -23.46 -2.96
N ASN A 222 -7.41 -23.16 -3.42
CA ASN A 222 -8.40 -22.18 -2.94
C ASN A 222 -8.30 -20.71 -3.43
N PRO A 223 -9.47 -20.11 -3.76
CA PRO A 223 -9.55 -18.80 -4.41
C PRO A 223 -9.35 -17.70 -3.38
N THR A 224 -8.13 -17.16 -3.27
CA THR A 224 -7.93 -15.87 -2.61
C THR A 224 -8.17 -14.75 -3.62
N PRO A 225 -9.16 -13.86 -3.41
CA PRO A 225 -9.33 -12.68 -4.24
C PRO A 225 -8.10 -11.77 -4.12
N SER A 226 -7.45 -11.46 -5.25
CA SER A 226 -6.58 -10.29 -5.35
C SER A 226 -7.40 -9.12 -5.88
N LEU A 227 -7.45 -8.05 -5.10
CA LEU A 227 -8.05 -6.77 -5.45
C LEU A 227 -6.92 -5.86 -5.97
N ASN A 228 -6.81 -5.66 -7.29
CA ASN A 228 -5.86 -4.66 -7.80
C ASN A 228 -6.56 -3.30 -7.88
N LEU A 229 -6.07 -2.33 -7.11
CA LEU A 229 -6.54 -0.95 -7.16
C LEU A 229 -5.40 -0.13 -7.80
N GLY A 230 -5.45 0.12 -9.11
CA GLY A 230 -4.49 1.02 -9.76
C GLY A 230 -3.12 0.43 -10.11
N TRP A 231 -2.98 -0.89 -10.29
CA TRP A 231 -1.70 -1.52 -10.69
C TRP A 231 -1.33 -1.31 -12.18
N GLY A 232 -2.22 -0.71 -12.99
CA GLY A 232 -2.10 -0.62 -14.46
C GLY A 232 -1.97 0.77 -15.08
N GLY A 233 -2.12 1.85 -14.32
CA GLY A 233 -2.18 3.20 -14.86
C GLY A 233 -2.97 4.17 -13.98
N PRO A 234 -3.03 5.46 -14.36
CA PRO A 234 -3.42 6.54 -13.46
C PRO A 234 -4.89 6.55 -13.00
N THR A 235 -5.78 5.78 -13.65
CA THR A 235 -7.24 5.89 -13.43
C THR A 235 -8.01 4.56 -13.50
N GLU A 236 -7.34 3.40 -13.42
CA GLU A 236 -8.02 2.10 -13.61
C GLU A 236 -7.99 1.22 -12.36
N VAL A 237 -9.17 0.98 -11.78
CA VAL A 237 -9.38 -0.08 -10.79
C VAL A 237 -9.66 -1.40 -11.51
N THR A 238 -8.64 -2.22 -11.69
CA THR A 238 -8.84 -3.57 -12.22
C THR A 238 -9.01 -4.56 -11.08
N LEU A 239 -10.23 -5.04 -10.80
CA LEU A 239 -10.47 -6.21 -9.95
C LEU A 239 -10.00 -7.51 -10.67
N GLY A 240 -8.69 -7.64 -10.88
CA GLY A 240 -8.09 -8.67 -11.71
C GLY A 240 -7.34 -9.73 -10.91
N LEU A 241 -7.71 -10.98 -11.14
CA LEU A 241 -6.93 -12.16 -10.83
C LEU A 241 -6.66 -12.84 -12.18
N LEU A 242 -5.56 -12.52 -12.87
CA LEU A 242 -5.14 -13.08 -14.18
C LEU A 242 -5.62 -14.54 -14.40
N TYR A 243 -6.76 -14.75 -15.07
CA TYR A 243 -7.24 -15.94 -15.77
C TYR A 243 -8.70 -15.63 -16.18
N LEU A 244 -8.98 -15.63 -17.49
CA LEU A 244 -10.17 -15.15 -18.23
C LEU A 244 -11.59 -15.60 -17.79
N ARG A 245 -11.80 -16.11 -16.56
CA ARG A 245 -13.11 -16.59 -16.03
C ARG A 245 -13.41 -16.16 -14.58
N ARG A 246 -12.63 -15.23 -14.01
CA ARG A 246 -12.81 -14.73 -12.63
C ARG A 246 -12.63 -13.21 -12.47
N ASP A 247 -12.34 -12.53 -13.58
CA ASP A 247 -11.92 -11.14 -13.59
C ASP A 247 -13.10 -10.20 -13.72
N VAL A 248 -13.10 -9.12 -12.94
CA VAL A 248 -14.06 -8.04 -13.03
C VAL A 248 -13.28 -6.75 -13.22
N ALA A 249 -13.70 -5.89 -14.14
CA ALA A 249 -13.14 -4.56 -14.26
C ALA A 249 -14.20 -3.54 -13.87
N TRP A 250 -13.86 -2.62 -12.97
CA TRP A 250 -14.67 -1.45 -12.69
C TRP A 250 -13.90 -0.23 -13.18
N LEU A 251 -14.48 0.53 -14.10
CA LEU A 251 -13.80 1.65 -14.74
C LEU A 251 -14.29 2.96 -14.13
N GLY A 252 -13.38 3.68 -13.48
CA GLY A 252 -13.61 4.96 -12.81
C GLY A 252 -12.54 5.24 -11.75
N ASP A 253 -12.75 6.24 -10.91
CA ASP A 253 -11.81 6.57 -9.83
C ASP A 253 -11.87 5.60 -8.64
N CYS A 254 -10.74 5.42 -7.95
CA CYS A 254 -10.60 4.42 -6.89
C CYS A 254 -11.57 4.61 -5.72
N ASP A 255 -11.89 5.86 -5.38
CA ASP A 255 -12.75 6.18 -4.24
C ASP A 255 -14.21 5.81 -4.55
N SER A 256 -14.72 6.18 -5.72
CA SER A 256 -16.06 5.79 -6.19
C SER A 256 -16.21 4.27 -6.30
N GLY A 257 -15.19 3.58 -6.79
CA GLY A 257 -15.19 2.11 -6.87
C GLY A 257 -15.26 1.45 -5.49
N CYS A 258 -14.48 1.96 -4.52
CA CYS A 258 -14.50 1.48 -3.14
C CYS A 258 -15.82 1.79 -2.43
N LEU A 259 -16.41 2.98 -2.64
CA LEU A 259 -17.73 3.34 -2.13
C LEU A 259 -18.82 2.43 -2.70
N ALA A 260 -18.81 2.18 -4.01
CA ALA A 260 -19.78 1.29 -4.64
C ALA A 260 -19.69 -0.13 -4.09
N LEU A 261 -18.47 -0.64 -3.88
CA LEU A 261 -18.26 -1.96 -3.27
C LEU A 261 -18.68 -1.97 -1.80
N ALA A 262 -18.34 -0.93 -1.04
CA ALA A 262 -18.76 -0.78 0.36
C ALA A 262 -20.29 -0.72 0.48
N GLU A 263 -20.98 -0.05 -0.44
CA GLU A 263 -22.45 -0.01 -0.49
C GLU A 263 -23.04 -1.41 -0.69
N LEU A 264 -22.52 -2.17 -1.66
CA LEU A 264 -22.92 -3.55 -1.89
C LEU A 264 -22.61 -4.46 -0.70
N LEU A 265 -21.57 -4.15 0.07
CA LEU A 265 -21.18 -4.88 1.27
C LEU A 265 -22.00 -4.49 2.51
N GLY A 266 -22.71 -3.35 2.48
CA GLY A 266 -23.37 -2.75 3.63
C GLY A 266 -22.41 -2.04 4.59
N TRP A 267 -21.27 -1.56 4.08
CA TRP A 267 -20.20 -0.89 4.84
C TRP A 267 -20.06 0.60 4.50
N LYS A 268 -20.92 1.15 3.64
CA LYS A 268 -20.79 2.53 3.15
C LYS A 268 -20.83 3.57 4.28
N GLU A 269 -21.85 3.51 5.13
CA GLU A 269 -21.98 4.44 6.27
C GLU A 269 -20.79 4.32 7.22
N GLU A 270 -20.37 3.09 7.55
CA GLU A 270 -19.19 2.83 8.39
C GLU A 270 -17.90 3.40 7.77
N LEU A 271 -17.75 3.28 6.45
CA LEU A 271 -16.61 3.83 5.72
C LEU A 271 -16.61 5.36 5.71
N GLU A 272 -17.76 5.98 5.44
CA GLU A 272 -17.92 7.44 5.44
C GLU A 272 -17.66 8.02 6.84
N GLU A 273 -18.19 7.39 7.89
CA GLU A 273 -17.93 7.78 9.28
C GLU A 273 -16.45 7.61 9.66
N LEU A 274 -15.80 6.52 9.22
CA LEU A 274 -14.36 6.31 9.43
C LEU A 274 -13.54 7.41 8.77
N VAL A 275 -13.80 7.69 7.50
CA VAL A 275 -13.11 8.75 6.74
C VAL A 275 -13.27 10.09 7.44
N GLN A 276 -14.50 10.47 7.80
CA GLN A 276 -14.80 11.75 8.45
C GLN A 276 -14.08 11.88 9.80
N ARG A 277 -14.11 10.84 10.63
CA ARG A 277 -13.49 10.83 11.95
C ARG A 277 -11.97 10.97 11.86
N GLU A 278 -11.34 10.19 10.99
CA GLU A 278 -9.87 10.20 10.85
C GLU A 278 -9.39 11.50 10.21
N HIS A 279 -10.10 12.02 9.21
CA HIS A 279 -9.79 13.33 8.62
C HIS A 279 -9.90 14.45 9.66
N ALA A 280 -10.94 14.45 10.48
CA ALA A 280 -11.10 15.42 11.58
C ALA A 280 -9.97 15.31 12.61
N ALA A 281 -9.53 14.09 12.93
CA ALA A 281 -8.41 13.85 13.84
C ALA A 281 -7.08 14.35 13.26
N ILE A 282 -6.85 14.16 11.95
CA ILE A 282 -5.68 14.70 11.25
C ILE A 282 -5.71 16.24 11.26
N ASP A 283 -6.87 16.85 10.98
CA ASP A 283 -7.04 18.31 11.00
C ASP A 283 -6.88 18.93 12.39
N ALA A 284 -7.26 18.22 13.44
CA ALA A 284 -7.04 18.64 14.82
C ALA A 284 -5.55 18.65 15.14
N LYS A 285 -4.82 17.58 14.76
CA LYS A 285 -3.37 17.49 14.96
C LYS A 285 -2.58 18.54 14.16
N GLY A 286 -3.02 18.87 12.95
CA GLY A 286 -2.39 19.91 12.13
C GLY A 286 -2.54 21.32 12.72
N ARG A 287 -3.70 21.64 13.31
CA ARG A 287 -3.96 22.94 13.93
C ARG A 287 -3.15 23.21 15.19
N ASP A 288 -2.84 22.16 15.96
CA ASP A 288 -1.98 22.29 17.15
C ASP A 288 -0.51 22.59 16.80
N THR A 289 -0.08 22.32 15.55
CA THR A 289 1.29 22.60 15.07
C THR A 289 1.47 23.98 14.42
N ASP A 290 0.38 24.69 14.10
CA ASP A 290 0.44 26.06 13.55
C ASP A 290 0.58 27.15 14.64
N GLY A 291 0.43 26.78 15.93
CA GLY A 291 0.56 27.67 17.09
C GLY A 291 1.84 27.49 17.92
N GLY A 292 2.71 26.55 17.58
CA GLY A 292 3.93 26.25 18.32
C GLY A 292 4.84 25.29 17.55
N ASP A 293 6.16 25.49 17.69
CA ASP A 293 7.25 24.74 17.06
C ASP A 293 6.89 23.26 16.74
N PRO A 294 6.93 22.79 15.47
CA PRO A 294 6.42 21.47 15.04
C PRO A 294 7.17 20.24 15.59
N GLN A 295 7.98 20.42 16.63
CA GLN A 295 9.18 19.64 16.90
C GLN A 295 8.98 18.43 17.83
N LYS A 296 7.76 18.06 18.23
CA LYS A 296 7.60 17.12 19.38
C LYS A 296 6.75 15.87 19.32
N HIS A 297 5.98 15.57 18.26
CA HIS A 297 4.93 14.53 18.41
C HIS A 297 4.87 13.43 17.34
N TRP A 298 6.03 12.94 16.92
CA TRP A 298 6.14 11.59 16.34
C TRP A 298 7.01 10.75 17.28
N VAL A 299 6.40 10.23 18.35
CA VAL A 299 7.08 9.34 19.28
C VAL A 299 7.21 7.97 18.60
N ASP A 300 8.45 7.53 18.42
CA ASP A 300 8.79 6.16 18.04
C ASP A 300 8.21 5.19 19.09
N GLU A 301 7.11 4.51 18.77
CA GLU A 301 6.67 3.32 19.50
C GLU A 301 7.19 2.05 18.79
N ASP A 302 8.50 1.92 18.73
CA ASP A 302 9.15 0.60 18.67
C ASP A 302 9.64 0.28 20.10
N LYS A 303 8.73 -0.20 20.95
CA LYS A 303 9.09 -0.89 22.20
C LYS A 303 8.31 -2.20 22.34
N ASP A 304 9.10 -3.27 22.28
CA ASP A 304 8.83 -4.65 22.66
C ASP A 304 7.83 -5.48 21.84
N GLY A 305 8.40 -6.47 21.16
CA GLY A 305 7.71 -7.56 20.48
C GLY A 305 6.97 -8.50 21.44
N GLY A 306 5.78 -8.08 21.87
CA GLY A 306 4.79 -8.93 22.51
C GLY A 306 3.75 -9.41 21.50
N ASN A 307 3.70 -10.71 21.22
CA ASN A 307 2.78 -11.35 20.27
C ASN A 307 1.27 -11.11 20.61
N PRO A 308 0.52 -10.27 19.84
CA PRO A 308 -0.88 -9.95 20.15
C PRO A 308 -1.88 -11.00 19.65
N ARG A 309 -1.45 -11.98 18.84
CA ARG A 309 -2.33 -12.93 18.11
C ARG A 309 -3.20 -13.79 19.01
N LYS A 310 -2.86 -13.93 20.30
CA LYS A 310 -3.68 -14.68 21.25
C LYS A 310 -4.90 -13.88 21.74
N SER A 311 -4.83 -12.54 21.78
CA SER A 311 -5.88 -11.73 22.44
C SER A 311 -7.08 -11.37 21.54
N LEU A 312 -6.88 -11.26 20.22
CA LEU A 312 -7.95 -10.84 19.29
C LEU A 312 -8.85 -12.01 18.86
N ARG A 313 -8.28 -13.21 18.72
CA ARG A 313 -9.02 -14.42 18.32
C ARG A 313 -9.97 -14.91 19.42
N ASP A 314 -9.63 -14.67 20.69
CA ASP A 314 -10.46 -15.02 21.84
C ASP A 314 -11.60 -14.01 22.04
N LYS A 315 -11.39 -12.72 21.70
CA LYS A 315 -12.45 -11.69 21.75
C LYS A 315 -13.52 -11.87 20.67
N ALA A 316 -13.15 -12.33 19.46
CA ALA A 316 -14.10 -12.60 18.38
C ALA A 316 -14.96 -13.86 18.61
N LYS A 317 -14.52 -14.80 19.46
CA LYS A 317 -15.30 -15.98 19.84
C LYS A 317 -16.33 -15.73 20.94
N ALA A 318 -16.16 -14.68 21.74
CA ALA A 318 -17.05 -14.38 22.87
C ALA A 318 -18.36 -13.68 22.47
N GLN A 319 -18.54 -13.30 21.19
CA GLN A 319 -19.74 -12.60 20.68
C GLN A 319 -20.71 -13.49 19.89
N ARG A 320 -20.55 -14.82 19.92
CA ARG A 320 -21.53 -15.77 19.35
C ARG A 320 -22.10 -16.64 20.47
N ASP A 321 -23.17 -16.16 21.08
CA ASP A 321 -24.06 -16.97 21.90
C ASP A 321 -24.72 -18.05 21.03
N PRO A 322 -24.95 -19.25 21.57
CA PRO A 322 -26.32 -19.71 21.59
C PRO A 322 -26.72 -20.27 22.96
N LYS A 323 -27.85 -19.75 23.45
CA LYS A 323 -28.80 -20.53 24.25
C LYS A 323 -29.06 -21.87 23.55
N GLU A 324 -28.69 -22.96 24.21
CA GLU A 324 -29.46 -24.22 24.33
C GLU A 324 -28.58 -25.27 25.03
N SER A 325 -28.84 -25.48 26.32
CA SER A 325 -28.68 -26.77 27.00
C SER A 325 -29.24 -26.67 28.42
N LEU A 326 -30.55 -26.93 28.54
CA LEU A 326 -31.17 -27.85 29.51
C LEU A 326 -32.68 -27.87 29.30
#